data_AF-A0A7U9NBV0-F1
#
_entry.id   AF-A0A7U9NBV0-F1
#
_cell.length_a   1.000
_cell.length_b   1.000
_cell.length_c   1.000
_cell.angle_alpha   90.00
_cell.angle_beta   90.00
_cell.angle_gamma   90.00
#
_symmetry.space_group_name_H-M   'P 1'
#
loop_
_entity.id
_entity.type
_entity.pdbx_description
1 polymer ?
#
loop_
_entity_poly.entity_id
_entity_poly.type
_entity_poly.pdbx_seq_one_letter_code
_entity_poly.pdbx_strand_id
1 'polypeptide(L)'
;MNVTARLSLKLAPADLKSQPLFLCIDDTMVSKSGKKFEDVSKLFDHAAHNGSNYLNGHCFVSLMLCVPVWNRNRISYLAVPLGYRMWQKKESKLELASAMVRQVMPEFHAQKNIIILCDSWYVKQNLVSIVDEYENLDLIGNARADSVLYDLPPAPTGKKGRPAKHGRRLSIDSDFTLSGEKAGDYYTGCRRVLTNIFGAREVMAYVTCTGKENGTRRLFFSTIFPAQLQIFCAWQEKAPLNQTGSGWMPYIPLFLYSFRWNIEVSYYEQKSFWSLCAYMVRSRRGIEMLVNLINISYCAMKLLPYMEEALSQYRNSSVQEFRFALSEQIRRQIFYVNLVQHVETHIKSMAVIKALRRLCLGETA
;
A
#
# COMPACT_ATOMS: atom_id res chain seq x y z
N MET A 1 -12.97 4.76 3.03
CA MET A 1 -11.84 5.12 2.16
C MET A 1 -11.57 6.62 2.18
N ASN A 2 -12.42 7.49 1.60
CA ASN A 2 -12.20 8.95 1.54
C ASN A 2 -11.88 9.60 2.90
N VAL A 3 -12.68 9.30 3.94
CA VAL A 3 -12.44 9.83 5.30
C VAL A 3 -11.05 9.45 5.81
N THR A 4 -10.69 8.16 5.72
CA THR A 4 -9.36 7.66 6.11
C THR A 4 -8.26 8.32 5.31
N ALA A 5 -8.41 8.44 3.98
CA ALA A 5 -7.44 9.09 3.10
C ALA A 5 -7.17 10.54 3.51
N ARG A 6 -8.25 11.31 3.77
CA ARG A 6 -8.15 12.70 4.22
C ARG A 6 -7.52 12.84 5.61
N LEU A 7 -7.85 11.94 6.54
CA LEU A 7 -7.22 11.94 7.86
C LEU A 7 -5.72 11.62 7.76
N SER A 8 -5.34 10.60 6.98
CA SER A 8 -3.94 10.26 6.74
C SER A 8 -3.18 11.41 6.08
N LEU A 9 -3.77 12.10 5.11
CA LEU A 9 -3.12 13.21 4.41
C LEU A 9 -2.81 14.39 5.36
N LYS A 10 -3.67 14.64 6.35
CA LYS A 10 -3.42 15.68 7.37
C LYS A 10 -2.22 15.40 8.25
N LEU A 11 -1.76 14.14 8.32
CA LEU A 11 -0.57 13.77 9.08
C LEU A 11 0.73 14.17 8.37
N ALA A 12 0.69 14.42 7.06
CA ALA A 12 1.85 14.84 6.30
C ALA A 12 2.28 16.27 6.72
N PRO A 13 3.48 16.44 7.31
CA PRO A 13 4.01 17.74 7.67
C PRO A 13 4.09 18.70 6.46
N ALA A 14 3.97 20.01 6.71
CA ALA A 14 3.91 21.01 5.63
C ALA A 14 5.14 21.01 4.71
N ASP A 15 6.32 20.77 5.29
CA ASP A 15 7.62 20.65 4.62
C ASP A 15 7.78 19.33 3.82
N LEU A 16 6.97 18.33 4.12
CA LEU A 16 6.93 17.06 3.39
C LEU A 16 5.83 16.99 2.33
N LYS A 17 5.00 18.04 2.16
CA LYS A 17 3.90 18.05 1.18
C LYS A 17 4.36 17.83 -0.26
N SER A 18 5.59 18.19 -0.61
CA SER A 18 6.12 17.98 -1.95
C SER A 18 6.56 16.53 -2.23
N GLN A 19 6.70 15.70 -1.20
CA GLN A 19 7.06 14.29 -1.35
C GLN A 19 5.92 13.51 -2.00
N PRO A 20 6.20 12.44 -2.77
CA PRO A 20 5.15 11.64 -3.37
C PRO A 20 4.31 10.91 -2.31
N LEU A 21 3.03 10.71 -2.61
CA LEU A 21 2.16 9.74 -1.91
C LEU A 21 2.15 8.43 -2.69
N PHE A 22 2.00 7.30 -1.99
CA PHE A 22 1.90 5.99 -2.66
C PHE A 22 0.56 5.33 -2.43
N LEU A 23 -0.01 4.78 -3.50
CA LEU A 23 -1.20 3.94 -3.48
C LEU A 23 -0.81 2.50 -3.79
N CYS A 24 -0.66 1.68 -2.77
CA CYS A 24 -0.33 0.27 -2.94
C CYS A 24 -1.61 -0.52 -3.25
N ILE A 25 -1.57 -1.33 -4.30
CA ILE A 25 -2.67 -2.19 -4.74
C ILE A 25 -2.19 -3.63 -4.69
N ASP A 26 -2.99 -4.47 -4.06
CA ASP A 26 -2.80 -5.91 -4.01
C ASP A 26 -4.15 -6.58 -3.69
N ASP A 27 -4.19 -7.90 -3.79
CA ASP A 27 -5.30 -8.69 -3.29
C ASP A 27 -4.90 -9.73 -2.24
N THR A 28 -5.88 -10.06 -1.40
CA THR A 28 -5.71 -11.07 -0.37
C THR A 28 -6.85 -12.05 -0.38
N MET A 29 -6.51 -13.33 -0.24
CA MET A 29 -7.49 -14.41 -0.10
C MET A 29 -7.77 -14.73 1.37
N VAL A 30 -9.04 -15.05 1.64
CA VAL A 30 -9.51 -15.56 2.93
C VAL A 30 -10.24 -16.88 2.69
N SER A 31 -9.68 -17.97 3.19
CA SER A 31 -10.25 -19.30 3.04
C SER A 31 -11.56 -19.44 3.82
N LYS A 32 -12.51 -20.19 3.24
CA LYS A 32 -13.78 -20.53 3.87
C LYS A 32 -14.18 -21.97 3.56
N SER A 33 -14.67 -22.64 4.60
CA SER A 33 -15.25 -23.97 4.51
C SER A 33 -16.78 -23.89 4.47
N GLY A 34 -17.40 -24.69 3.61
CA GLY A 34 -18.86 -24.78 3.47
C GLY A 34 -19.43 -23.92 2.34
N LYS A 35 -20.72 -24.13 2.07
CA LYS A 35 -21.44 -23.55 0.91
C LYS A 35 -22.38 -22.38 1.27
N LYS A 36 -22.39 -21.97 2.53
CA LYS A 36 -23.40 -21.01 3.06
C LYS A 36 -22.95 -19.55 3.02
N PHE A 37 -21.69 -19.28 2.70
CA PHE A 37 -21.18 -17.93 2.52
C PHE A 37 -21.46 -17.52 1.07
N GLU A 38 -22.04 -16.34 0.88
CA GLU A 38 -22.23 -15.75 -0.45
C GLU A 38 -20.89 -15.43 -1.11
N ASP A 39 -20.83 -15.52 -2.44
CA ASP A 39 -19.65 -15.19 -3.26
C ASP A 39 -18.35 -15.97 -2.93
N VAL A 40 -18.45 -17.07 -2.17
CA VAL A 40 -17.34 -18.03 -2.04
C VAL A 40 -17.04 -18.62 -3.41
N SER A 41 -15.76 -18.64 -3.74
CA SER A 41 -15.32 -19.19 -5.00
C SER A 41 -14.06 -20.03 -4.84
N LYS A 42 -13.83 -20.93 -5.80
CA LYS A 42 -12.56 -21.61 -5.95
C LYS A 42 -11.54 -20.62 -6.52
N LEU A 43 -10.47 -20.40 -5.78
CA LEU A 43 -9.42 -19.42 -6.04
C LEU A 43 -8.09 -20.17 -6.19
N PHE A 44 -7.26 -19.73 -7.13
CA PHE A 44 -5.91 -20.25 -7.28
C PHE A 44 -4.98 -19.54 -6.29
N ASP A 45 -4.24 -20.31 -5.51
CA ASP A 45 -3.26 -19.81 -4.55
C ASP A 45 -1.85 -20.09 -5.05
N HIS A 46 -1.18 -19.03 -5.52
CA HIS A 46 0.20 -19.09 -5.99
C HIS A 46 1.21 -19.38 -4.87
N ALA A 47 0.84 -19.22 -3.60
CA ALA A 47 1.70 -19.44 -2.43
C ALA A 47 1.45 -20.80 -1.74
N ALA A 48 0.50 -21.59 -2.23
CA ALA A 48 0.18 -22.88 -1.62
C ALA A 48 1.22 -23.95 -1.97
N HIS A 49 1.81 -24.58 -0.95
CA HIS A 49 2.74 -25.72 -1.08
C HIS A 49 2.10 -27.06 -0.66
N ASN A 50 0.77 -27.13 -0.58
CA ASN A 50 0.01 -28.23 0.03
C ASN A 50 -0.61 -29.22 -0.98
N GLY A 51 -0.06 -29.32 -2.20
CA GLY A 51 -0.45 -30.32 -3.20
C GLY A 51 -1.69 -29.96 -4.05
N SER A 52 -2.51 -28.98 -3.64
CA SER A 52 -3.51 -28.36 -4.52
C SER A 52 -3.40 -26.84 -4.46
N ASN A 53 -3.08 -26.20 -5.58
CA ASN A 53 -2.96 -24.74 -5.68
C ASN A 53 -4.33 -24.04 -5.68
N TYR A 54 -5.37 -24.64 -5.10
CA TYR A 54 -6.72 -24.10 -5.08
C TYR A 54 -7.30 -24.10 -3.67
N LEU A 55 -7.86 -22.96 -3.26
CA LEU A 55 -8.61 -22.82 -2.02
C LEU A 55 -10.02 -22.34 -2.31
N ASN A 56 -10.98 -22.75 -1.48
CA ASN A 56 -12.30 -22.12 -1.46
C ASN A 56 -12.27 -20.93 -0.52
N GLY A 57 -12.77 -19.78 -0.96
CA GLY A 57 -12.75 -18.58 -0.15
C GLY A 57 -13.21 -17.33 -0.88
N HIS A 58 -12.93 -16.20 -0.26
CA HIS A 58 -13.13 -14.87 -0.82
C HIS A 58 -11.79 -14.25 -1.19
N CYS A 59 -11.80 -13.45 -2.25
CA CYS A 59 -10.68 -12.64 -2.69
C CYS A 59 -11.06 -11.18 -2.46
N PHE A 60 -10.22 -10.42 -1.76
CA PHE A 60 -10.43 -9.00 -1.53
C PHE A 60 -9.33 -8.20 -2.20
N VAL A 61 -9.72 -7.31 -3.10
CA VAL A 61 -8.82 -6.26 -3.60
C VAL A 61 -8.72 -5.19 -2.52
N SER A 62 -7.51 -4.71 -2.28
CA SER A 62 -7.26 -3.69 -1.26
C SER A 62 -6.50 -2.51 -1.83
N LEU A 63 -6.72 -1.36 -1.22
CA LEU A 63 -5.99 -0.14 -1.51
C LEU A 63 -5.37 0.38 -0.21
N MET A 64 -4.08 0.67 -0.22
CA MET A 64 -3.36 1.20 0.93
C MET A 64 -2.61 2.48 0.56
N LEU A 65 -2.72 3.49 1.42
CA LEU A 65 -2.06 4.78 1.24
C LEU A 65 -0.81 4.84 2.11
N CYS A 66 0.32 5.23 1.52
CA CYS A 66 1.52 5.58 2.27
C CYS A 66 1.69 7.09 2.28
N VAL A 67 1.72 7.69 3.47
CA VAL A 67 1.92 9.14 3.66
C VAL A 67 3.27 9.42 4.32
N PRO A 68 4.02 10.45 3.90
CA PRO A 68 5.30 10.79 4.51
C PRO A 68 5.07 11.40 5.90
N VAL A 69 5.84 10.94 6.89
CA VAL A 69 5.84 11.43 8.26
C VAL A 69 7.27 11.55 8.79
N TRP A 70 7.46 12.38 9.80
CA TRP A 70 8.72 12.45 10.52
C TRP A 70 8.83 11.32 11.55
N ASN A 71 9.93 10.55 11.46
CA ASN A 71 10.35 9.60 12.47
C ASN A 71 11.81 9.87 12.85
N ARG A 72 12.07 10.37 14.06
CA ARG A 72 13.43 10.62 14.59
C ARG A 72 14.35 11.34 13.58
N ASN A 73 13.87 12.44 13.01
CA ASN A 73 14.56 13.25 11.97
C ASN A 73 14.81 12.54 10.63
N ARG A 74 14.14 11.41 10.38
CA ARG A 74 14.09 10.73 9.08
C ARG A 74 12.67 10.75 8.54
N ILE A 75 12.55 10.75 7.22
CA ILE A 75 11.29 10.58 6.53
C ILE A 75 10.97 9.09 6.52
N SER A 76 9.85 8.75 7.12
CA SER A 76 9.24 7.42 7.02
C SER A 76 7.88 7.53 6.34
N TYR A 77 7.37 6.41 5.85
CA TYR A 77 6.09 6.36 5.17
C TYR A 77 5.09 5.55 5.99
N LEU A 78 4.12 6.24 6.58
CA LEU A 78 3.04 5.62 7.34
C LEU A 78 2.06 4.96 6.37
N ALA A 79 2.01 3.63 6.41
CA ALA A 79 1.17 2.82 5.54
C ALA A 79 -0.20 2.53 6.16
N VAL A 80 -1.25 3.14 5.62
CA VAL A 80 -2.63 3.12 6.14
C VAL A 80 -3.57 2.45 5.13
N PRO A 81 -4.16 1.29 5.44
CA PRO A 81 -5.03 0.59 4.49
C PRO A 81 -6.38 1.31 4.35
N LEU A 82 -6.71 1.81 3.17
CA LEU A 82 -7.91 2.63 2.96
C LEU A 82 -9.19 1.80 2.97
N GLY A 83 -9.13 0.57 2.47
CA GLY A 83 -10.26 -0.35 2.48
C GLY A 83 -10.07 -1.59 1.60
N TYR A 84 -11.07 -2.47 1.70
CA TYR A 84 -11.18 -3.71 0.95
C TYR A 84 -12.47 -3.73 0.11
N ARG A 85 -12.40 -4.41 -1.03
CA ARG A 85 -13.56 -4.75 -1.88
C ARG A 85 -13.53 -6.24 -2.22
N MET A 86 -14.64 -6.93 -1.98
CA MET A 86 -14.77 -8.34 -2.32
C MET A 86 -14.88 -8.49 -3.83
N TRP A 87 -14.02 -9.32 -4.41
CA TRP A 87 -14.07 -9.66 -5.82
C TRP A 87 -15.17 -10.70 -6.08
N GLN A 88 -16.23 -10.27 -6.77
CA GLN A 88 -17.42 -11.07 -7.06
C GLN A 88 -17.34 -11.84 -8.39
N LYS A 89 -16.21 -11.77 -9.11
CA LYS A 89 -16.06 -12.30 -10.49
C LYS A 89 -17.01 -11.72 -11.55
N LYS A 90 -17.75 -10.65 -11.23
CA LYS A 90 -18.59 -9.90 -12.19
C LYS A 90 -17.76 -8.92 -13.02
N GLU A 91 -16.91 -8.18 -12.32
CA GLU A 91 -15.85 -7.36 -12.90
C GLU A 91 -14.49 -8.03 -12.64
N SER A 92 -13.47 -7.64 -13.39
CA SER A 92 -12.09 -8.03 -13.14
C SER A 92 -11.56 -7.36 -11.86
N LYS A 93 -10.57 -7.96 -11.19
CA LYS A 93 -9.93 -7.29 -10.04
C LYS A 93 -9.22 -5.98 -10.47
N LEU A 94 -8.84 -5.85 -11.74
CA LEU A 94 -8.26 -4.62 -12.29
C LEU A 94 -9.27 -3.48 -12.31
N GLU A 95 -10.49 -3.75 -12.81
CA GLU A 95 -11.59 -2.75 -12.81
C GLU A 95 -11.95 -2.34 -11.39
N LEU A 96 -12.02 -3.32 -10.47
CA LEU A 96 -12.28 -3.06 -9.06
C LEU A 96 -11.19 -2.18 -8.43
N ALA A 97 -9.91 -2.46 -8.69
CA ALA A 97 -8.79 -1.65 -8.24
C ALA A 97 -8.85 -0.22 -8.81
N SER A 98 -9.11 -0.08 -10.12
CA SER A 98 -9.28 1.23 -10.78
C SER A 98 -10.43 2.02 -10.15
N ALA A 99 -11.57 1.38 -9.85
CA ALA A 99 -12.69 2.02 -9.16
C ALA A 99 -12.32 2.49 -7.74
N MET A 100 -11.55 1.70 -7.00
CA MET A 100 -11.05 2.11 -5.67
C MET A 100 -10.11 3.32 -5.75
N VAL A 101 -9.24 3.38 -6.75
CA VAL A 101 -8.35 4.54 -6.98
C VAL A 101 -9.17 5.78 -7.34
N ARG A 102 -10.09 5.68 -8.32
CA ARG A 102 -10.98 6.79 -8.71
C ARG A 102 -11.77 7.34 -7.54
N GLN A 103 -12.18 6.47 -6.60
CA GLN A 103 -12.89 6.89 -5.40
C GLN A 103 -12.06 7.83 -4.49
N VAL A 104 -10.74 7.60 -4.38
CA VAL A 104 -9.89 8.32 -3.41
C VAL A 104 -9.09 9.47 -4.02
N MET A 105 -8.82 9.43 -5.33
CA MET A 105 -8.07 10.47 -6.04
C MET A 105 -8.55 11.91 -5.82
N PRO A 106 -9.88 12.20 -5.69
CA PRO A 106 -10.34 13.56 -5.38
C PRO A 106 -9.77 14.15 -4.09
N GLU A 107 -9.41 13.32 -3.10
CA GLU A 107 -8.80 13.79 -1.84
C GLU A 107 -7.33 14.21 -2.03
N PHE A 108 -6.70 13.90 -3.17
CA PHE A 108 -5.28 14.13 -3.45
C PHE A 108 -5.02 15.16 -4.57
N HIS A 109 -6.02 15.94 -4.98
CA HIS A 109 -5.88 16.93 -6.06
C HIS A 109 -4.76 17.96 -5.84
N ALA A 110 -4.47 18.31 -4.58
CA ALA A 110 -3.42 19.26 -4.22
C ALA A 110 -2.01 18.62 -4.17
N GLN A 111 -1.92 17.30 -4.32
CA GLN A 111 -0.65 16.58 -4.24
C GLN A 111 0.06 16.61 -5.59
N LYS A 112 1.37 16.87 -5.59
CA LYS A 112 2.19 16.92 -6.79
C LYS A 112 2.29 15.56 -7.51
N ASN A 113 2.57 14.50 -6.75
CA ASN A 113 2.74 13.15 -7.28
C ASN A 113 2.03 12.14 -6.37
N ILE A 114 1.13 11.35 -6.97
CA ILE A 114 0.58 10.11 -6.40
C ILE A 114 1.05 8.96 -7.28
N ILE A 115 1.61 7.92 -6.67
CA ILE A 115 2.22 6.81 -7.42
C ILE A 115 1.58 5.50 -6.98
N ILE A 116 0.94 4.81 -7.91
CA ILE A 116 0.42 3.46 -7.71
C ILE A 116 1.59 2.48 -7.64
N LEU A 117 1.60 1.62 -6.62
CA LEU A 117 2.56 0.53 -6.48
C LEU A 117 1.83 -0.81 -6.53
N CYS A 118 2.12 -1.65 -7.51
CA CYS A 118 1.41 -2.93 -7.68
C CYS A 118 2.28 -4.04 -8.27
N ASP A 119 1.85 -5.28 -8.08
CA ASP A 119 2.57 -6.45 -8.60
C ASP A 119 2.34 -6.66 -10.12
N SER A 120 2.97 -7.70 -10.66
CA SER A 120 2.85 -8.05 -12.08
C SER A 120 1.47 -8.51 -12.54
N TRP A 121 0.59 -8.91 -11.62
CA TRP A 121 -0.77 -9.28 -11.98
C TRP A 121 -1.59 -8.04 -12.35
N TYR A 122 -1.29 -6.91 -11.70
CA TYR A 122 -1.97 -5.63 -11.85
C TYR A 122 -1.43 -4.73 -12.96
N VAL A 123 -0.20 -4.93 -13.45
CA VAL A 123 0.37 -4.14 -14.58
C VAL A 123 -0.21 -4.59 -15.93
N LYS A 124 -1.47 -4.20 -16.18
CA LYS A 124 -2.26 -4.52 -17.38
C LYS A 124 -3.13 -3.34 -17.77
N GLN A 125 -3.52 -3.29 -19.06
CA GLN A 125 -4.21 -2.15 -19.69
C GLN A 125 -5.31 -1.52 -18.82
N ASN A 126 -6.23 -2.32 -18.25
CA ASN A 126 -7.39 -1.81 -17.49
C ASN A 126 -7.03 -1.05 -16.20
N LEU A 127 -5.90 -1.37 -15.57
CA LEU A 127 -5.40 -0.61 -14.43
C LEU A 127 -4.48 0.50 -14.91
N VAL A 128 -3.52 0.19 -15.77
CA VAL A 128 -2.51 1.18 -16.16
C VAL A 128 -3.11 2.37 -16.90
N SER A 129 -4.25 2.25 -17.58
CA SER A 129 -4.91 3.39 -18.25
C SER A 129 -5.44 4.46 -17.29
N ILE A 130 -5.56 4.17 -16.00
CA ILE A 130 -6.04 5.16 -15.02
C ILE A 130 -5.08 6.34 -14.85
N VAL A 131 -3.79 6.14 -15.16
CA VAL A 131 -2.77 7.19 -15.14
C VAL A 131 -2.99 8.24 -16.24
N ASP A 132 -3.85 7.96 -17.23
CA ASP A 132 -4.28 8.93 -18.24
C ASP A 132 -5.47 9.77 -17.73
N GLU A 133 -6.14 9.37 -16.66
CA GLU A 133 -7.31 10.07 -16.10
C GLU A 133 -6.92 11.21 -15.14
N TYR A 134 -5.69 11.23 -14.63
CA TYR A 134 -5.22 12.20 -13.64
C TYR A 134 -3.77 12.62 -13.92
N GLU A 135 -3.53 13.93 -14.03
CA GLU A 135 -2.20 14.48 -14.37
C GLU A 135 -1.13 14.21 -13.30
N ASN A 136 -1.55 14.05 -12.04
CA ASN A 136 -0.65 13.81 -10.91
C ASN A 136 -0.56 12.34 -10.51
N LEU A 137 -1.10 11.41 -11.32
CA LEU A 137 -1.12 9.99 -11.04
C LEU A 137 -0.15 9.22 -11.94
N ASP A 138 0.75 8.49 -11.30
CA ASP A 138 1.71 7.62 -11.95
C ASP A 138 1.61 6.19 -11.40
N LEU A 139 2.33 5.26 -12.04
CA LEU A 139 2.39 3.86 -11.65
C LEU A 139 3.82 3.34 -11.71
N ILE A 140 4.20 2.57 -10.70
CA ILE A 140 5.41 1.76 -10.65
C ILE A 140 5.00 0.33 -10.30
N GLY A 141 5.28 -0.62 -11.17
CA GLY A 141 4.85 -2.00 -10.97
C GLY A 141 5.86 -3.02 -11.44
N ASN A 142 5.92 -4.15 -10.73
CA ASN A 142 6.59 -5.34 -11.25
C ASN A 142 5.86 -5.78 -12.53
N ALA A 143 6.58 -6.30 -13.50
CA ALA A 143 6.04 -6.77 -14.75
C ALA A 143 6.56 -8.17 -15.05
N ARG A 144 5.81 -8.92 -15.86
CA ARG A 144 6.30 -10.24 -16.27
C ARG A 144 7.55 -10.08 -17.12
N ALA A 145 8.54 -10.92 -16.88
CA ALA A 145 9.81 -10.91 -17.61
C ALA A 145 9.64 -11.10 -19.13
N ASP A 146 8.56 -11.75 -19.57
CA ASP A 146 8.22 -11.99 -20.97
C ASP A 146 7.42 -10.85 -21.63
N SER A 147 7.22 -9.73 -20.92
CA SER A 147 6.55 -8.55 -21.46
C SER A 147 7.30 -8.02 -22.68
N VAL A 148 6.58 -7.73 -23.77
CA VAL A 148 7.22 -7.27 -25.00
C VAL A 148 7.70 -5.83 -24.83
N LEU A 149 8.98 -5.60 -25.11
CA LEU A 149 9.64 -4.31 -25.03
C LEU A 149 10.11 -3.88 -26.42
N TYR A 150 9.98 -2.59 -26.73
CA TYR A 150 10.49 -1.98 -27.94
C TYR A 150 11.33 -0.74 -27.60
N ASP A 151 12.33 -0.48 -28.43
CA ASP A 151 12.97 0.83 -28.49
C ASP A 151 11.96 1.90 -28.93
N LEU A 152 12.33 3.16 -28.68
CA LEU A 152 11.57 4.31 -29.16
C LEU A 152 11.47 4.30 -30.70
N PRO A 153 10.45 4.97 -31.27
CA PRO A 153 10.26 5.01 -32.71
C PRO A 153 11.50 5.62 -33.38
N PRO A 154 11.99 5.07 -34.51
CA PRO A 154 13.12 5.64 -35.22
C PRO A 154 12.76 7.02 -35.78
N ALA A 155 13.78 7.84 -36.02
CA ALA A 155 13.60 9.14 -36.66
C ALA A 155 12.90 8.99 -38.03
N PRO A 156 12.01 9.93 -38.41
CA PRO A 156 11.36 9.90 -39.72
C PRO A 156 12.39 9.87 -40.85
N THR A 157 12.25 8.92 -41.77
CA THR A 157 13.21 8.72 -42.88
C THR A 157 12.91 9.59 -44.10
N GLY A 158 11.81 10.34 -44.10
CA GLY A 158 11.32 11.12 -45.24
C GLY A 158 10.77 10.28 -46.40
N LYS A 159 10.79 8.95 -46.31
CA LYS A 159 10.27 8.04 -47.34
C LYS A 159 8.74 7.96 -47.31
N LYS A 160 8.12 7.73 -48.48
CA LYS A 160 6.67 7.53 -48.61
C LYS A 160 6.23 6.27 -47.86
N GLY A 161 5.29 6.41 -46.93
CA GLY A 161 4.75 5.30 -46.13
C GLY A 161 4.36 5.72 -44.71
N ARG A 162 3.75 4.81 -43.95
CA ARG A 162 3.42 5.05 -42.53
C ARG A 162 4.71 4.94 -41.69
N PRO A 163 5.07 5.95 -40.88
CA PRO A 163 6.21 5.85 -39.98
C PRO A 163 6.09 4.66 -39.02
N ALA A 164 7.22 4.06 -38.67
CA ALA A 164 7.27 2.98 -37.70
C ALA A 164 6.82 3.51 -36.32
N LYS A 165 5.88 2.80 -35.68
CA LYS A 165 5.39 3.17 -34.35
C LYS A 165 6.29 2.71 -33.21
N HIS A 166 7.10 1.67 -33.44
CA HIS A 166 7.99 1.07 -32.47
C HIS A 166 9.39 0.92 -33.09
N GLY A 167 10.42 1.02 -32.26
CA GLY A 167 11.77 0.61 -32.62
C GLY A 167 11.94 -0.91 -32.62
N ARG A 168 13.19 -1.38 -32.62
CA ARG A 168 13.48 -2.81 -32.53
C ARG A 168 12.94 -3.40 -31.22
N ARG A 169 12.65 -4.70 -31.22
CA ARG A 169 12.32 -5.43 -29.99
C ARG A 169 13.55 -5.53 -29.09
N LEU A 170 13.34 -5.39 -27.78
CA LEU A 170 14.37 -5.45 -26.75
C LEU A 170 14.28 -6.72 -25.92
N SER A 171 15.42 -7.21 -25.47
CA SER A 171 15.60 -8.30 -24.52
C SER A 171 16.00 -7.77 -23.15
N ILE A 172 15.37 -8.27 -22.10
CA ILE A 172 15.74 -7.93 -20.72
C ILE A 172 17.13 -8.44 -20.35
N ASP A 173 17.66 -9.43 -21.08
CA ASP A 173 18.95 -10.06 -20.80
C ASP A 173 20.12 -9.27 -21.39
N SER A 174 19.98 -8.82 -22.63
CA SER A 174 21.09 -8.21 -23.38
C SER A 174 20.99 -6.70 -23.58
N ASP A 175 19.80 -6.10 -23.53
CA ASP A 175 19.61 -4.68 -23.92
C ASP A 175 19.60 -3.68 -22.75
N PHE A 176 19.89 -4.15 -21.54
CA PHE A 176 19.97 -3.35 -20.32
C PHE A 176 21.39 -3.36 -19.75
N THR A 177 22.04 -2.20 -19.75
CA THR A 177 23.31 -2.00 -19.05
C THR A 177 23.06 -1.96 -17.54
N LEU A 178 23.58 -2.96 -16.84
CA LEU A 178 23.45 -3.06 -15.38
C LEU A 178 24.41 -2.10 -14.67
N SER A 179 24.01 -1.65 -13.49
CA SER A 179 24.84 -0.82 -12.60
C SER A 179 26.18 -1.48 -12.27
N GLY A 180 27.22 -0.66 -12.04
CA GLY A 180 28.55 -1.14 -11.66
C GLY A 180 28.54 -1.88 -10.32
N GLU A 181 27.75 -1.36 -9.38
CA GLU A 181 27.58 -1.84 -8.01
C GLU A 181 26.12 -2.27 -7.76
N LYS A 182 25.87 -2.93 -6.63
CA LYS A 182 24.53 -3.31 -6.20
C LYS A 182 23.87 -2.21 -5.37
N ALA A 183 22.56 -2.01 -5.58
CA ALA A 183 21.71 -1.33 -4.62
C ALA A 183 20.96 -2.38 -3.82
N GLY A 184 21.33 -2.56 -2.54
CA GLY A 184 20.94 -3.74 -1.78
C GLY A 184 21.53 -5.01 -2.41
N ASP A 185 20.68 -5.97 -2.77
CA ASP A 185 21.12 -7.27 -3.29
C ASP A 185 21.21 -7.35 -4.82
N TYR A 186 20.84 -6.28 -5.53
CA TYR A 186 20.60 -6.31 -6.98
C TYR A 186 21.44 -5.32 -7.76
N TYR A 187 21.94 -5.77 -8.90
CA TYR A 187 22.36 -4.89 -9.99
C TYR A 187 21.13 -4.39 -10.73
N THR A 188 21.12 -3.13 -11.16
CA THR A 188 19.96 -2.52 -11.80
C THR A 188 20.33 -1.87 -13.12
N GLY A 189 19.59 -2.20 -14.17
CA GLY A 189 19.60 -1.48 -15.44
C GLY A 189 18.30 -0.73 -15.65
N CYS A 190 18.33 0.39 -16.36
CA CYS A 190 17.12 1.13 -16.72
C CYS A 190 17.19 1.65 -18.16
N ARG A 191 16.04 1.74 -18.83
CA ARG A 191 15.93 2.24 -20.20
C ARG A 191 14.54 2.81 -20.46
N ARG A 192 14.45 3.81 -21.33
CA ARG A 192 13.16 4.27 -21.89
C ARG A 192 12.70 3.30 -22.96
N VAL A 193 11.46 2.86 -22.90
CA VAL A 193 10.91 1.84 -23.80
C VAL A 193 9.46 2.14 -24.17
N LEU A 194 9.01 1.49 -25.24
CA LEU A 194 7.59 1.29 -25.55
C LEU A 194 7.20 -0.15 -25.26
N THR A 195 5.97 -0.35 -24.79
CA THR A 195 5.42 -1.69 -24.57
C THR A 195 3.90 -1.66 -24.79
N ASN A 196 3.36 -2.78 -25.26
CA ASN A 196 1.93 -2.90 -25.57
C ASN A 196 1.03 -2.58 -24.38
N ILE A 197 1.51 -2.80 -23.14
CA ILE A 197 0.75 -2.57 -21.90
C ILE A 197 0.41 -1.08 -21.71
N PHE A 198 1.27 -0.18 -22.18
CA PHE A 198 1.07 1.27 -22.04
C PHE A 198 0.74 1.93 -23.40
N GLY A 199 0.41 1.13 -24.42
CA GLY A 199 0.10 1.63 -25.76
C GLY A 199 1.26 2.42 -26.36
N ALA A 200 1.01 3.70 -26.66
CA ALA A 200 2.00 4.62 -27.24
C ALA A 200 2.79 5.44 -26.19
N ARG A 201 2.47 5.28 -24.89
CA ARG A 201 3.14 6.01 -23.81
C ARG A 201 4.53 5.44 -23.59
N GLU A 202 5.51 6.33 -23.57
CA GLU A 202 6.86 5.98 -23.16
C GLU A 202 6.94 5.76 -21.66
N VAL A 203 7.63 4.70 -21.25
CA VAL A 203 7.81 4.36 -19.83
C VAL A 203 9.27 4.04 -19.55
N MET A 204 9.68 4.19 -18.30
CA MET A 204 10.95 3.65 -17.83
C MET A 204 10.77 2.16 -17.52
N ALA A 205 11.58 1.33 -18.17
CA ALA A 205 11.76 -0.06 -17.78
C ALA A 205 12.99 -0.18 -16.88
N TYR A 206 12.85 -0.98 -15.83
CA TYR A 206 13.93 -1.32 -14.90
C TYR A 206 14.11 -2.83 -14.88
N VAL A 207 15.36 -3.28 -14.96
CA VAL A 207 15.71 -4.69 -14.84
C VAL A 207 16.63 -4.85 -13.63
N THR A 208 16.20 -5.67 -12.67
CA THR A 208 17.04 -6.05 -11.51
C THR A 208 17.61 -7.44 -11.72
N CYS A 209 18.86 -7.65 -11.32
CA CYS A 209 19.53 -8.95 -11.43
C CYS A 209 20.33 -9.26 -10.15
N THR A 210 20.27 -10.50 -9.67
CA THR A 210 21.01 -10.93 -8.46
C THR A 210 22.52 -11.11 -8.70
N GLY A 211 22.93 -11.33 -9.95
CA GLY A 211 24.33 -11.45 -10.39
C GLY A 211 24.48 -10.99 -11.85
N LYS A 212 25.67 -10.53 -12.26
CA LYS A 212 25.86 -9.91 -13.59
C LYS A 212 25.65 -10.87 -14.76
N GLU A 213 26.04 -12.15 -14.61
CA GLU A 213 26.03 -13.12 -15.71
C GLU A 213 24.94 -14.20 -15.54
N ASN A 214 24.73 -14.73 -14.32
CA ASN A 214 23.82 -15.87 -14.07
C ASN A 214 22.66 -15.55 -13.11
N GLY A 215 22.28 -14.29 -12.96
CA GLY A 215 21.23 -13.87 -12.04
C GLY A 215 19.82 -13.97 -12.63
N THR A 216 18.82 -14.25 -11.78
CA THR A 216 17.41 -14.13 -12.17
C THR A 216 17.08 -12.66 -12.39
N ARG A 217 16.53 -12.33 -13.56
CA ARG A 217 16.09 -10.98 -13.90
C ARG A 217 14.63 -10.76 -13.55
N ARG A 218 14.32 -9.58 -13.01
CA ARG A 218 12.94 -9.10 -12.83
C ARG A 218 12.78 -7.77 -13.56
N LEU A 219 11.61 -7.58 -14.17
CA LEU A 219 11.27 -6.40 -14.94
C LEU A 219 10.28 -5.55 -14.15
N PHE A 220 10.45 -4.23 -14.20
CA PHE A 220 9.52 -3.27 -13.63
C PHE A 220 9.27 -2.16 -14.63
N PHE A 221 8.07 -1.59 -14.60
CA PHE A 221 7.72 -0.39 -15.35
C PHE A 221 7.43 0.77 -14.41
N SER A 222 7.79 1.97 -14.85
CA SER A 222 7.46 3.24 -14.20
C SER A 222 6.96 4.22 -15.25
N THR A 223 5.77 4.79 -15.02
CA THR A 223 5.28 5.91 -15.84
C THR A 223 5.91 7.24 -15.42
N ILE A 224 6.38 7.33 -14.17
CA ILE A 224 7.09 8.51 -13.68
C ILE A 224 8.57 8.44 -14.04
N PHE A 225 9.10 9.56 -14.54
CA PHE A 225 10.51 9.72 -14.83
C PHE A 225 11.27 10.28 -13.62
N PRO A 226 12.54 9.93 -13.41
CA PRO A 226 13.34 10.43 -12.29
C PRO A 226 13.34 11.96 -12.15
N ALA A 227 13.36 12.70 -13.26
CA ALA A 227 13.36 14.16 -13.27
C ALA A 227 12.04 14.80 -12.80
N GLN A 228 10.94 14.04 -12.79
CA GLN A 228 9.63 14.53 -12.33
C GLN A 228 9.44 14.33 -10.82
N LEU A 229 10.25 13.49 -10.19
CA LEU A 229 10.16 13.18 -8.77
C LEU A 229 10.80 14.26 -7.91
N GLN A 230 10.07 14.69 -6.88
CA GLN A 230 10.61 15.49 -5.80
C GLN A 230 10.66 14.64 -4.53
N ILE A 231 11.82 14.04 -4.28
CA ILE A 231 12.05 13.16 -3.14
C ILE A 231 13.36 13.51 -2.44
N PHE A 232 13.29 13.66 -1.11
CA PHE A 232 14.47 13.95 -0.28
C PHE A 232 15.16 12.66 0.14
N CYS A 233 15.89 12.02 -0.80
CA CYS A 233 16.53 10.73 -0.59
C CYS A 233 17.40 10.66 0.67
N ALA A 234 18.28 11.66 0.89
CA ALA A 234 19.20 11.68 2.03
C ALA A 234 18.51 11.64 3.41
N TRP A 235 17.24 12.04 3.49
CA TRP A 235 16.46 12.07 4.72
C TRP A 235 15.61 10.82 4.91
N GLN A 236 15.51 9.93 3.93
CA GLN A 236 14.73 8.69 4.04
C GLN A 236 15.28 7.79 5.16
N GLU A 237 14.40 7.01 5.78
CA GLU A 237 14.76 6.11 6.89
C GLU A 237 15.56 4.90 6.41
N LYS A 238 15.22 4.34 5.25
CA LYS A 238 15.70 3.02 4.80
C LYS A 238 16.56 3.11 3.53
N ALA A 239 17.52 2.19 3.43
CA ALA A 239 18.23 1.90 2.20
C ALA A 239 17.27 1.28 1.16
N PRO A 240 17.53 1.43 -0.15
CA PRO A 240 18.67 2.15 -0.74
C PRO A 240 18.49 3.68 -0.84
N LEU A 241 17.30 4.21 -0.56
CA LEU A 241 16.98 5.63 -0.75
C LEU A 241 17.90 6.56 0.06
N ASN A 242 18.17 6.23 1.32
CA ASN A 242 19.04 7.03 2.19
C ASN A 242 20.54 6.96 1.84
N GLN A 243 20.92 6.07 0.93
CA GLN A 243 22.27 5.88 0.40
C GLN A 243 22.39 6.31 -1.07
N THR A 244 21.34 6.92 -1.62
CA THR A 244 21.26 7.29 -3.04
C THR A 244 22.02 8.59 -3.31
N GLY A 245 23.25 8.47 -3.83
CA GLY A 245 23.98 9.59 -4.46
C GLY A 245 23.48 9.91 -5.88
N SER A 246 24.08 10.91 -6.54
CA SER A 246 23.67 11.36 -7.90
C SER A 246 23.70 10.24 -8.95
N GLY A 247 24.68 9.32 -8.87
CA GLY A 247 24.78 8.17 -9.77
C GLY A 247 23.59 7.20 -9.69
N TRP A 248 22.84 7.22 -8.59
CA TRP A 248 21.67 6.38 -8.39
C TRP A 248 20.35 7.05 -8.80
N MET A 249 20.39 8.33 -9.20
CA MET A 249 19.21 9.12 -9.55
C MET A 249 18.32 8.46 -10.62
N PRO A 250 18.86 7.83 -11.69
CA PRO A 250 18.03 7.14 -12.68
C PRO A 250 17.18 6.00 -12.11
N TYR A 251 17.61 5.39 -11.00
CA TYR A 251 17.00 4.20 -10.39
C TYR A 251 16.04 4.51 -9.24
N ILE A 252 15.92 5.79 -8.82
CA ILE A 252 15.06 6.21 -7.72
C ILE A 252 13.62 5.68 -7.85
N PRO A 253 12.94 5.77 -9.02
CA PRO A 253 11.59 5.22 -9.15
C PRO A 253 11.49 3.76 -8.75
N LEU A 254 12.46 2.92 -9.13
CA LEU A 254 12.48 1.52 -8.73
C LEU A 254 12.61 1.36 -7.21
N PHE A 255 13.42 2.18 -6.54
CA PHE A 255 13.60 2.09 -5.09
C PHE A 255 12.32 2.39 -4.31
N LEU A 256 11.46 3.27 -4.86
CA LEU A 256 10.14 3.57 -4.31
C LEU A 256 9.20 2.35 -4.30
N TYR A 257 9.41 1.40 -5.20
CA TYR A 257 8.62 0.16 -5.25
C TYR A 257 8.66 -0.63 -3.94
N SER A 258 9.73 -0.47 -3.14
CA SER A 258 9.85 -1.11 -1.82
C SER A 258 8.70 -0.75 -0.87
N PHE A 259 8.08 0.42 -1.00
CA PHE A 259 6.95 0.83 -0.17
C PHE A 259 5.71 -0.04 -0.39
N ARG A 260 5.61 -0.76 -1.52
CA ARG A 260 4.54 -1.74 -1.76
C ARG A 260 4.51 -2.83 -0.69
N TRP A 261 5.67 -3.27 -0.19
CA TRP A 261 5.79 -4.37 0.78
C TRP A 261 4.96 -4.14 2.05
N ASN A 262 4.71 -2.88 2.41
CA ASN A 262 3.88 -2.53 3.55
C ASN A 262 2.45 -3.12 3.48
N ILE A 263 1.92 -3.39 2.27
CA ILE A 263 0.58 -3.96 2.11
C ILE A 263 0.55 -5.43 2.52
N GLU A 264 1.61 -6.16 2.23
CA GLU A 264 1.79 -7.55 2.64
C GLU A 264 1.93 -7.67 4.16
N VAL A 265 2.68 -6.75 4.77
CA VAL A 265 2.77 -6.64 6.23
C VAL A 265 1.39 -6.38 6.83
N SER A 266 0.63 -5.44 6.27
CA SER A 266 -0.75 -5.15 6.70
C SER A 266 -1.66 -6.37 6.60
N TYR A 267 -1.56 -7.17 5.54
CA TYR A 267 -2.31 -8.41 5.41
C TYR A 267 -1.94 -9.43 6.47
N TYR A 268 -0.65 -9.68 6.67
CA TYR A 268 -0.16 -10.59 7.70
C TYR A 268 -0.71 -10.18 9.06
N GLU A 269 -0.59 -8.91 9.42
CA GLU A 269 -1.04 -8.42 10.72
C GLU A 269 -2.55 -8.56 10.88
N GLN A 270 -3.33 -8.16 9.87
CA GLN A 270 -4.79 -8.21 9.97
C GLN A 270 -5.33 -9.64 10.00
N LYS A 271 -4.72 -10.55 9.23
CA LYS A 271 -5.08 -11.98 9.23
C LYS A 271 -4.74 -12.66 10.54
N SER A 272 -3.53 -12.43 11.06
CA SER A 272 -3.02 -13.10 12.26
C SER A 272 -3.59 -12.53 13.55
N PHE A 273 -3.76 -11.21 13.64
CA PHE A 273 -4.05 -10.54 14.92
C PHE A 273 -5.37 -9.80 14.97
N TRP A 274 -6.04 -9.57 13.83
CA TRP A 274 -7.28 -8.77 13.75
C TRP A 274 -8.49 -9.54 13.24
N SER A 275 -8.46 -10.87 13.31
CA SER A 275 -9.61 -11.72 12.99
C SER A 275 -10.16 -11.55 11.58
N LEU A 276 -9.36 -11.02 10.63
CA LEU A 276 -9.79 -10.80 9.25
C LEU A 276 -10.22 -12.11 8.57
N CYS A 277 -9.69 -13.26 9.01
CA CYS A 277 -10.09 -14.57 8.51
C CYS A 277 -11.27 -15.22 9.26
N ALA A 278 -11.64 -14.71 10.44
CA ALA A 278 -12.52 -15.41 11.39
C ALA A 278 -14.01 -15.03 11.27
N TYR A 279 -14.39 -14.17 10.33
CA TYR A 279 -15.80 -13.79 10.19
C TYR A 279 -16.72 -14.98 9.87
N MET A 280 -17.86 -15.02 10.54
CA MET A 280 -18.92 -16.02 10.36
C MET A 280 -20.19 -15.44 9.72
N VAL A 281 -20.21 -14.13 9.48
CA VAL A 281 -21.25 -13.46 8.70
C VAL A 281 -21.25 -14.02 7.27
N ARG A 282 -22.43 -14.29 6.73
CA ARG A 282 -22.59 -15.05 5.49
C ARG A 282 -22.99 -14.22 4.28
N SER A 283 -23.70 -13.12 4.48
CA SER A 283 -24.09 -12.24 3.39
C SER A 283 -22.92 -11.40 2.91
N ARG A 284 -22.80 -11.20 1.60
CA ARG A 284 -21.75 -10.41 0.95
C ARG A 284 -21.57 -9.05 1.63
N ARG A 285 -22.69 -8.32 1.79
CA ARG A 285 -22.71 -6.99 2.43
C ARG A 285 -22.18 -7.05 3.85
N GLY A 286 -22.62 -8.05 4.63
CA GLY A 286 -22.19 -8.21 6.01
C GLY A 286 -20.70 -8.57 6.13
N ILE A 287 -20.19 -9.40 5.23
CA ILE A 287 -18.78 -9.76 5.16
C ILE A 287 -17.93 -8.53 4.84
N GLU A 288 -18.23 -7.81 3.76
CA GLU A 288 -17.49 -6.60 3.39
C GLU A 288 -17.52 -5.53 4.48
N MET A 289 -18.67 -5.35 5.14
CA MET A 289 -18.82 -4.43 6.25
C MET A 289 -17.91 -4.81 7.43
N LEU A 290 -17.89 -6.09 7.83
CA LEU A 290 -17.06 -6.56 8.93
C LEU A 290 -15.56 -6.47 8.59
N VAL A 291 -15.16 -6.84 7.37
CA VAL A 291 -13.77 -6.70 6.91
C VAL A 291 -13.33 -5.24 6.93
N ASN A 292 -14.18 -4.32 6.46
CA ASN A 292 -13.84 -2.89 6.48
C ASN A 292 -13.91 -2.28 7.89
N LEU A 293 -14.72 -2.82 8.81
CA LEU A 293 -14.72 -2.42 10.23
C LEU A 293 -13.41 -2.81 10.91
N ILE A 294 -12.94 -4.04 10.65
CA ILE A 294 -11.62 -4.51 11.10
C ILE A 294 -10.54 -3.58 10.54
N ASN A 295 -10.60 -3.28 9.23
CA ASN A 295 -9.66 -2.39 8.58
C ASN A 295 -9.62 -0.98 9.21
N ILE A 296 -10.79 -0.37 9.48
CA ILE A 296 -10.88 0.94 10.14
C ILE A 296 -10.29 0.89 11.55
N SER A 297 -10.57 -0.17 12.30
CA SER A 297 -10.02 -0.35 13.66
C SER A 297 -8.49 -0.48 13.63
N TYR A 298 -7.96 -1.24 12.66
CA TYR A 298 -6.52 -1.34 12.41
C TYR A 298 -5.92 0.01 12.00
N CYS A 299 -6.60 0.77 11.12
CA CYS A 299 -6.17 2.13 10.75
C CYS A 299 -6.08 3.07 11.94
N ALA A 300 -7.06 3.02 12.85
CA ALA A 300 -7.06 3.86 14.04
C ALA A 300 -5.78 3.65 14.86
N MET A 301 -5.26 2.42 14.95
CA MET A 301 -4.01 2.15 15.67
C MET A 301 -2.78 2.76 14.98
N LYS A 302 -2.84 2.98 13.67
CA LYS A 302 -1.76 3.67 12.93
C LYS A 302 -1.89 5.19 12.99
N LEU A 303 -3.11 5.71 12.99
CA LEU A 303 -3.38 7.14 12.89
C LEU A 303 -3.32 7.83 14.26
N LEU A 304 -3.92 7.24 15.30
CA LEU A 304 -4.07 7.89 16.61
C LEU A 304 -2.74 8.35 17.24
N PRO A 305 -1.62 7.59 17.18
CA PRO A 305 -0.33 8.07 17.70
C PRO A 305 0.19 9.34 17.02
N TYR A 306 -0.25 9.63 15.80
CA TYR A 306 0.12 10.83 15.06
C TYR A 306 -0.89 11.97 15.23
N MET A 307 -2.15 11.64 15.52
CA MET A 307 -3.23 12.61 15.71
C MET A 307 -3.27 13.20 17.12
N GLU A 308 -2.92 12.40 18.14
CA GLU A 308 -3.06 12.77 19.54
C GLU A 308 -1.70 12.84 20.23
N GLU A 309 -1.38 13.99 20.83
CA GLU A 309 -0.09 14.20 21.51
C GLU A 309 0.11 13.24 22.69
N ALA A 310 -0.95 12.95 23.45
CA ALA A 310 -0.94 11.98 24.56
C ALA A 310 -0.57 10.55 24.11
N LEU A 311 -0.72 10.25 22.82
CA LEU A 311 -0.43 8.94 22.22
C LEU A 311 0.86 8.94 21.39
N SER A 312 1.57 10.07 21.31
CA SER A 312 2.78 10.25 20.48
C SER A 312 3.92 9.27 20.79
N GLN A 313 4.01 8.79 22.03
CA GLN A 313 4.98 7.78 22.43
C GLN A 313 4.84 6.45 21.65
N TYR A 314 3.66 6.17 21.09
CA TYR A 314 3.36 4.95 20.33
C TYR A 314 3.61 5.09 18.82
N ARG A 315 4.11 6.22 18.31
CA ARG A 315 4.34 6.42 16.86
C ARG A 315 5.25 5.38 16.20
N ASN A 316 6.15 4.82 16.99
CA ASN A 316 7.14 3.81 16.59
C ASN A 316 6.84 2.41 17.15
N SER A 317 5.75 2.26 17.88
CA SER A 317 5.30 0.97 18.38
C SER A 317 4.62 0.18 17.27
N SER A 318 4.60 -1.13 17.40
CA SER A 318 3.76 -1.97 16.56
C SER A 318 2.27 -1.67 16.79
N VAL A 319 1.45 -1.95 15.80
CA VAL A 319 -0.01 -1.79 15.90
C VAL A 319 -0.59 -2.62 17.04
N GLN A 320 0.02 -3.76 17.34
CA GLN A 320 -0.38 -4.72 18.37
C GLN A 320 -0.05 -4.20 19.77
N GLU A 321 1.14 -3.65 19.97
CA GLU A 321 1.53 -3.03 21.25
C GLU A 321 0.61 -1.86 21.58
N PHE A 322 0.38 -0.96 20.62
CA PHE A 322 -0.51 0.17 20.85
C PHE A 322 -1.95 -0.29 21.09
N ARG A 323 -2.44 -1.28 20.33
CA ARG A 323 -3.76 -1.89 20.59
C ARG A 323 -3.84 -2.44 22.01
N PHE A 324 -2.81 -3.12 22.49
CA PHE A 324 -2.79 -3.69 23.84
C PHE A 324 -2.86 -2.60 24.90
N ALA A 325 -2.00 -1.58 24.79
CA ALA A 325 -1.98 -0.43 25.70
C ALA A 325 -3.35 0.28 25.74
N LEU A 326 -3.92 0.58 24.57
CA LEU A 326 -5.24 1.20 24.48
C LEU A 326 -6.34 0.31 25.08
N SER A 327 -6.32 -0.99 24.79
CA SER A 327 -7.28 -1.95 25.33
C SER A 327 -7.21 -2.05 26.85
N GLU A 328 -6.02 -1.95 27.44
CA GLU A 328 -5.84 -1.90 28.88
C GLU A 328 -6.49 -0.65 29.48
N GLN A 329 -6.26 0.53 28.90
CA GLN A 329 -6.90 1.77 29.37
C GLN A 329 -8.42 1.71 29.27
N ILE A 330 -8.96 1.19 28.15
CA ILE A 330 -10.40 0.99 27.97
C ILE A 330 -10.95 0.03 29.04
N ARG A 331 -10.29 -1.10 29.28
CA ARG A 331 -10.71 -2.06 30.31
C ARG A 331 -10.69 -1.44 31.71
N ARG A 332 -9.66 -0.67 32.04
CA ARG A 332 -9.56 0.05 33.32
C ARG A 332 -10.72 1.03 33.47
N GLN A 333 -11.02 1.83 32.45
CA GLN A 333 -12.16 2.76 32.50
C GLN A 333 -13.50 2.05 32.64
N ILE A 334 -13.76 0.98 31.88
CA ILE A 334 -14.99 0.19 32.02
C ILE A 334 -15.11 -0.39 33.43
N PHE A 335 -14.04 -0.95 33.98
CA PHE A 335 -14.03 -1.47 35.34
C PHE A 335 -14.37 -0.38 36.36
N TYR A 336 -13.71 0.78 36.28
CA TYR A 336 -13.95 1.88 37.19
C TYR A 336 -15.38 2.43 37.10
N VAL A 337 -15.92 2.61 35.89
CA VAL A 337 -17.29 3.07 35.70
C VAL A 337 -18.29 2.08 36.31
N ASN A 338 -18.11 0.78 36.02
CA ASN A 338 -18.97 -0.25 36.60
C ASN A 338 -18.86 -0.33 38.13
N LEU A 339 -17.65 -0.17 38.67
CA LEU A 339 -17.44 -0.14 40.13
C LEU A 339 -18.13 1.05 40.77
N VAL A 340 -17.98 2.25 40.20
CA VAL A 340 -18.66 3.47 40.70
C VAL A 340 -20.18 3.28 40.66
N GLN A 341 -20.73 2.80 39.55
CA GLN A 341 -22.16 2.50 39.44
C GLN A 341 -22.62 1.49 40.50
N HIS A 342 -21.87 0.42 40.72
CA HIS A 342 -22.21 -0.60 41.72
C HIS A 342 -22.19 -0.05 43.15
N VAL A 343 -21.21 0.79 43.49
CA VAL A 343 -21.12 1.45 44.80
C VAL A 343 -22.30 2.42 44.99
N GLU A 344 -22.63 3.20 43.96
CA GLU A 344 -23.76 4.14 43.98
C GLU A 344 -25.10 3.43 44.19
N THR A 345 -25.32 2.29 43.54
CA THR A 345 -26.60 1.57 43.61
C THR A 345 -26.74 0.72 44.88
N HIS A 346 -25.68 0.02 45.30
CA HIS A 346 -25.78 -1.00 46.35
C HIS A 346 -25.18 -0.60 47.70
N ILE A 347 -24.09 0.17 47.71
CA ILE A 347 -23.36 0.51 48.95
C ILE A 347 -23.82 1.87 49.50
N LYS A 348 -24.16 2.83 48.62
CA LYS A 348 -24.64 4.19 48.96
C LYS A 348 -23.69 4.99 49.87
N SER A 349 -22.39 4.67 49.90
CA SER A 349 -21.41 5.40 50.70
C SER A 349 -20.86 6.60 49.93
N MET A 350 -21.28 7.81 50.33
CA MET A 350 -20.82 9.06 49.72
C MET A 350 -19.31 9.28 49.83
N ALA A 351 -18.68 8.79 50.91
CA ALA A 351 -17.23 8.89 51.08
C ALA A 351 -16.47 8.05 50.04
N VAL A 352 -16.95 6.82 49.79
CA VAL A 352 -16.35 5.90 48.81
C VAL A 352 -16.60 6.39 47.39
N ILE A 353 -17.81 6.89 47.10
CA ILE A 353 -18.16 7.47 45.79
C ILE A 353 -17.25 8.67 45.49
N LYS A 354 -17.06 9.58 46.46
CA LYS A 354 -16.22 10.77 46.28
C LYS A 354 -14.74 10.40 46.10
N ALA A 355 -14.23 9.42 46.84
CA ALA A 355 -12.87 8.92 46.68
C ALA A 355 -12.65 8.27 45.30
N LEU A 356 -13.58 7.43 44.84
CA LEU A 356 -13.51 6.79 43.53
C LEU A 356 -13.64 7.79 42.39
N ARG A 357 -14.56 8.76 42.46
CA ARG A 357 -14.65 9.83 41.44
C ARG A 357 -13.34 10.60 41.31
N ARG A 358 -12.67 10.90 42.43
CA ARG A 358 -11.36 11.57 42.45
C ARG A 358 -10.26 10.74 41.79
N LEU A 359 -10.24 9.43 42.06
CA LEU A 359 -9.30 8.47 41.46
C LEU A 359 -9.55 8.25 39.95
N CYS A 360 -10.81 8.29 39.51
CA CYS A 360 -11.20 7.93 38.16
C CYS A 360 -11.29 9.12 37.19
N LEU A 361 -11.68 10.31 37.67
CA LEU A 361 -11.92 11.51 36.85
C LEU A 361 -10.79 12.54 36.95
N GLY A 362 -9.83 12.34 37.85
CA GLY A 362 -8.71 13.27 38.03
C GLY A 362 -9.14 14.66 38.51
N GLU A 363 -10.33 14.79 39.12
CA GLU A 363 -10.78 16.04 39.75
C GLU A 363 -9.82 16.39 40.90
N THR A 364 -8.87 17.28 40.59
CA THR A 364 -8.15 18.04 41.60
C THR A 364 -9.12 19.05 42.19
N ALA A 365 -9.08 19.17 43.52
CA ALA A 365 -9.99 20.03 44.27
C ALA A 365 -9.69 21.50 44.03
#